data_AF-A0A3M1GBE4-F1
#
_entry.id   AF-A0A3M1GBE4-F1
#
_cell.length_a   1.000
_cell.length_b   1.000
_cell.length_c   1.000
_cell.angle_alpha   90.00
_cell.angle_beta   90.00
_cell.angle_gamma   90.00
#
_symmetry.space_group_name_H-M   'P 1'
#
loop_
_entity.id
_entity.type
_entity.pdbx_description
1 polymer ?
#
loop_
_entity_poly.entity_id
_entity_poly.type
_entity_poly.pdbx_seq_one_letter_code
_entity_poly.pdbx_strand_id
1 'polypeptide(L)'
;GRAARLAAWRGIADLVFLDVPCTGSGTWRRNPDLRWRHDASAVADLQARQARLIDEARDLLCPGGRLVYATCSLLTGENEAQVAAACARHPALRLEDYRRTWRRIWCQSWPSVPSRCPDTASHDPSCLLLTPARHGTDGFFVAVLRLSEPVRR
;
A
#
# COMPACT_ATOMS: atom_id res chain seq x y z
N GLY A 1 22.18 8.30 7.71
CA GLY A 1 21.39 7.48 6.77
C GLY A 1 19.91 7.49 7.13
N ARG A 2 19.03 6.92 6.28
CA ARG A 2 17.56 6.87 6.49
C ARG A 2 17.16 6.39 7.89
N ALA A 3 17.77 5.30 8.35
CA ALA A 3 17.48 4.71 9.67
C ALA A 3 17.64 5.70 10.84
N ALA A 4 18.68 6.55 10.82
CA ALA A 4 18.89 7.55 11.87
C ALA A 4 17.79 8.63 11.88
N ARG A 5 17.27 9.01 10.71
CA ARG A 5 16.19 10.00 10.59
C ARG A 5 14.84 9.45 11.05
N LEU A 6 14.65 8.14 10.96
CA LEU A 6 13.42 7.46 11.36
C LEU A 6 13.43 6.96 12.80
N ALA A 7 14.58 6.97 13.48
CA ALA A 7 14.74 6.41 14.81
C ALA A 7 13.75 7.02 15.83
N ALA A 8 13.51 8.33 15.75
CA ALA A 8 12.56 9.04 16.63
C ALA A 8 11.10 8.63 16.43
N TRP A 9 10.76 7.98 15.32
CA TRP A 9 9.38 7.60 14.96
C TRP A 9 9.06 6.13 15.27
N ARG A 10 10.01 5.37 15.81
CA ARG A 10 9.79 3.96 16.15
C ARG A 10 8.68 3.79 17.18
N GLY A 11 7.68 2.99 16.84
CA GLY A 11 6.58 2.63 17.75
C GLY A 11 5.60 3.75 18.09
N ILE A 12 5.64 4.91 17.43
CA ILE A 12 4.81 6.06 17.80
C ILE A 12 3.94 6.61 16.67
N ALA A 13 4.13 6.17 15.42
CA ALA A 13 3.38 6.69 14.29
C ALA A 13 1.97 6.07 14.20
N ASP A 14 0.93 6.92 14.20
CA ASP A 14 -0.45 6.49 13.97
C ASP A 14 -0.71 6.07 12.52
N LEU A 15 0.04 6.67 11.59
CA LEU A 15 -0.04 6.43 10.16
C LEU A 15 1.34 6.49 9.53
N VAL A 16 1.69 5.45 8.76
CA VAL A 16 2.82 5.48 7.84
C VAL A 16 2.28 5.31 6.43
N PHE A 17 2.54 6.29 5.56
CA PHE A 17 2.19 6.22 4.15
C PHE A 17 3.43 5.86 3.34
N LEU A 18 3.36 4.73 2.63
CA LEU A 18 4.48 4.13 1.93
C LEU A 18 4.17 4.02 0.44
N ASP A 19 4.53 5.08 -0.29
CA ASP A 19 4.59 5.08 -1.76
C ASP A 19 5.94 4.50 -2.19
N VAL A 20 5.92 3.24 -2.63
CA VAL A 20 7.14 2.46 -2.87
C VAL A 20 7.61 2.53 -4.33
N PRO A 21 8.93 2.46 -4.58
CA PRO A 21 9.43 2.25 -5.93
C PRO A 21 8.89 0.93 -6.50
N CYS A 22 8.36 0.97 -7.72
CA CYS A 22 7.79 -0.15 -8.44
C CYS A 22 8.07 -0.01 -9.95
N THR A 23 7.62 -0.98 -10.75
CA THR A 23 7.79 -0.97 -12.22
C THR A 23 7.07 0.17 -12.93
N GLY A 24 6.12 0.83 -12.28
CA GLY A 24 5.31 1.89 -12.88
C GLY A 24 4.36 1.41 -13.97
N SER A 25 4.02 0.10 -13.98
CA SER A 25 3.20 -0.51 -15.04
C SER A 25 1.79 0.08 -15.19
N GLY A 26 1.27 0.73 -14.15
CA GLY A 26 0.01 1.49 -14.22
C GLY A 26 0.09 2.78 -15.06
N THR A 27 1.30 3.25 -15.37
CA THR A 27 1.52 4.52 -16.09
C THR A 27 1.96 4.32 -17.54
N TRP A 28 2.10 3.08 -18.02
CA TRP A 28 2.58 2.75 -19.36
C TRP A 28 1.78 3.40 -20.50
N ARG A 29 0.48 3.67 -20.31
CA ARG A 29 -0.33 4.39 -21.30
C ARG A 29 0.20 5.80 -21.57
N ARG A 30 0.72 6.50 -20.55
CA ARG A 30 1.30 7.85 -20.68
C ARG A 30 2.80 7.84 -20.94
N ASN A 31 3.50 6.80 -20.48
CA ASN A 31 4.95 6.62 -20.64
C ASN A 31 5.24 5.21 -21.21
N PRO A 32 5.00 4.97 -22.51
CA PRO A 32 5.05 3.63 -23.09
C PRO A 32 6.44 3.00 -22.99
N ASP A 33 7.51 3.79 -23.03
CA ASP A 33 8.89 3.31 -22.93
C ASP A 33 9.17 2.56 -21.62
N LEU A 34 8.44 2.85 -20.54
CA LEU A 34 8.61 2.20 -19.23
C LEU A 34 8.41 0.67 -19.28
N ARG A 35 7.60 0.14 -20.21
CA ARG A 35 7.40 -1.33 -20.31
C ARG A 35 8.65 -2.10 -20.75
N TRP A 36 9.68 -1.40 -21.24
CA TRP A 36 10.93 -2.00 -21.72
C TRP A 36 12.10 -1.76 -20.76
N ARG A 37 11.88 -1.01 -19.67
CA ARG A 37 12.95 -0.61 -18.75
C ARG A 37 13.32 -1.65 -17.70
N HIS A 38 12.45 -2.63 -17.46
CA HIS A 38 12.64 -3.63 -16.42
C HIS A 38 12.67 -5.04 -17.02
N ASP A 39 13.77 -5.75 -16.77
CA ASP A 39 13.82 -7.19 -16.92
C ASP A 39 13.32 -7.89 -15.64
N ALA A 40 13.23 -9.22 -15.67
CA ALA A 40 12.75 -10.00 -14.53
C ALA A 40 13.61 -9.83 -13.27
N SER A 41 14.93 -9.62 -13.41
CA SER A 41 15.83 -9.41 -12.27
C SER A 41 15.55 -8.07 -11.60
N ALA A 42 15.40 -7.01 -12.40
CA ALA A 42 15.07 -5.68 -11.90
C ALA A 42 13.71 -5.65 -11.19
N VAL A 43 12.72 -6.40 -11.70
CA VAL A 43 11.43 -6.56 -11.01
C VAL A 43 11.59 -7.26 -9.67
N ALA A 44 12.38 -8.34 -9.60
CA ALA A 44 12.65 -9.06 -8.35
C ALA A 44 13.37 -8.17 -7.32
N ASP A 45 14.32 -7.34 -7.76
CA ASP A 45 15.02 -6.38 -6.89
C ASP A 45 14.07 -5.32 -6.33
N LEU A 46 13.14 -4.82 -7.16
CA LEU A 46 12.09 -3.90 -6.71
C LEU A 46 11.19 -4.57 -5.68
N GLN A 47 10.71 -5.78 -5.92
CA GLN A 47 9.88 -6.54 -4.98
C GLN A 47 10.59 -6.78 -3.65
N ALA A 48 11.87 -7.18 -3.69
CA ALA A 48 12.67 -7.36 -2.48
C ALA A 48 12.85 -6.04 -1.72
N ARG A 49 13.00 -4.91 -2.44
CA ARG A 49 13.06 -3.58 -1.83
C ARG A 49 11.73 -3.17 -1.21
N GLN A 50 10.61 -3.45 -1.87
CA GLN A 50 9.26 -3.18 -1.37
C GLN A 50 9.02 -3.93 -0.06
N ALA A 51 9.36 -5.23 -0.01
CA ALA A 51 9.25 -6.04 1.21
C ALA A 51 10.05 -5.45 2.38
N ARG A 52 11.31 -5.05 2.16
CA ARG A 52 12.14 -4.39 3.19
C ARG A 52 11.53 -3.08 3.67
N LEU A 53 10.97 -2.27 2.76
CA LEU A 53 10.32 -1.01 3.12
C LEU A 53 9.06 -1.21 3.97
N ILE A 54 8.28 -2.25 3.68
CA ILE A 54 7.11 -2.63 4.51
C ILE A 54 7.56 -3.02 5.91
N ASP A 55 8.61 -3.84 6.02
CA ASP A 55 9.15 -4.28 7.31
C ASP A 55 9.68 -3.08 8.14
N GLU A 56 10.43 -2.17 7.51
CA GLU A 56 10.88 -0.93 8.16
C GLU A 56 9.71 -0.04 8.61
N ALA A 57 8.67 0.10 7.77
CA ALA A 57 7.51 0.92 8.06
C ALA A 57 6.67 0.36 9.21
N ARG A 58 6.57 -0.97 9.32
CA ARG A 58 5.88 -1.65 10.42
C ARG A 58 6.45 -1.26 11.78
N ASP A 59 7.77 -1.12 11.90
CA ASP A 59 8.44 -0.79 13.17
C ASP A 59 8.24 0.67 13.61
N LEU A 60 7.74 1.53 12.72
CA LEU A 60 7.38 2.90 13.05
C LEU A 60 5.99 2.99 13.69
N LEU A 61 5.12 2.01 13.45
CA LEU A 61 3.73 2.07 13.90
C LEU A 61 3.60 1.93 15.41
N CYS A 62 2.78 2.79 16.00
CA CYS A 62 2.23 2.53 17.32
C CYS A 62 1.22 1.36 17.27
N PRO A 63 0.94 0.68 18.40
CA PRO A 63 -0.17 -0.26 18.47
C PRO A 63 -1.50 0.37 18.03
N GLY A 64 -2.23 -0.31 17.16
CA GLY A 64 -3.46 0.24 16.56
C GLY A 64 -3.23 1.14 15.33
N GLY A 65 -1.97 1.53 15.05
CA GLY A 65 -1.58 2.35 13.92
C GLY A 65 -1.75 1.67 12.56
N ARG A 66 -1.78 2.49 11.48
CA ARG A 66 -2.02 2.03 10.10
C ARG A 66 -0.81 2.25 9.20
N LEU A 67 -0.47 1.25 8.40
CA LEU A 67 0.43 1.35 7.26
C LEU A 67 -0.41 1.38 5.98
N VAL A 68 -0.26 2.43 5.18
CA VAL A 68 -0.82 2.50 3.83
C VAL A 68 0.30 2.18 2.85
N TYR A 69 0.15 1.08 2.13
CA TYR A 69 1.06 0.66 1.07
C TYR A 69 0.48 1.07 -0.28
N ALA A 70 1.27 1.76 -1.10
CA ALA A 70 0.83 2.24 -2.41
C ALA A 70 1.89 2.00 -3.50
N THR A 71 1.43 1.64 -4.69
CA THR A 71 2.25 1.53 -5.90
C THR A 71 1.53 2.14 -7.09
N CYS A 72 2.28 2.51 -8.13
CA CYS A 72 1.74 2.80 -9.46
C CYS A 72 1.91 1.61 -10.43
N SER A 73 1.81 0.37 -9.90
CA SER A 73 1.94 -0.88 -10.65
C SER A 73 0.61 -1.64 -10.73
N LEU A 74 0.43 -2.39 -11.82
CA LEU A 74 -0.66 -3.34 -12.02
C LEU A 74 -0.22 -4.80 -11.73
N LEU A 75 1.04 -5.03 -11.38
CA LEU A 75 1.58 -6.38 -11.20
C LEU A 75 1.24 -6.93 -9.81
N THR A 76 0.59 -8.08 -9.75
CA THR A 76 0.26 -8.76 -8.47
C THR A 76 1.48 -9.01 -7.59
N GLY A 77 2.64 -9.31 -8.19
CA GLY A 77 3.91 -9.50 -7.47
C GLY A 77 4.42 -8.27 -6.72
N GLU A 78 4.02 -7.07 -7.15
CA GLU A 78 4.31 -5.80 -6.51
C GLU A 78 3.14 -5.29 -5.65
N ASN A 79 2.01 -6.01 -5.61
CA ASN A 79 0.77 -5.54 -5.01
C ASN A 79 0.28 -6.55 -3.95
N GLU A 80 -0.73 -7.35 -4.28
CA GLU A 80 -1.36 -8.28 -3.34
C GLU A 80 -0.35 -9.29 -2.75
N ALA A 81 0.64 -9.72 -3.55
CA ALA A 81 1.67 -10.63 -3.07
C ALA A 81 2.55 -10.00 -1.98
N GLN A 82 2.87 -8.71 -2.09
CA GLN A 82 3.65 -7.99 -1.07
C GLN A 82 2.86 -7.86 0.24
N VAL A 83 1.57 -7.53 0.13
CA VAL A 83 0.65 -7.41 1.27
C VAL A 83 0.49 -8.76 1.98
N ALA A 84 0.21 -9.82 1.22
CA ALA A 84 0.06 -11.17 1.75
C ALA A 84 1.35 -11.65 2.45
N ALA A 85 2.51 -11.45 1.81
CA ALA A 85 3.79 -11.81 2.38
C ALA A 85 4.11 -11.01 3.65
N ALA A 86 3.76 -9.72 3.70
CA ALA A 86 3.93 -8.89 4.89
C ALA A 86 3.05 -9.37 6.06
N CYS A 87 1.78 -9.68 5.82
CA CYS A 87 0.89 -10.25 6.84
C CYS A 87 1.36 -11.63 7.33
N ALA A 88 1.96 -12.44 6.47
CA ALA A 88 2.55 -13.73 6.85
C ALA A 88 3.80 -13.54 7.73
N ARG A 89 4.71 -12.63 7.36
CA ARG A 89 5.91 -12.30 8.14
C ARG A 89 5.60 -11.62 9.47
N HIS A 90 4.55 -10.79 9.50
CA HIS A 90 4.13 -10.01 10.66
C HIS A 90 2.69 -10.34 11.04
N PRO A 91 2.44 -11.40 11.83
CA PRO A 91 1.09 -11.78 12.25
C PRO A 91 0.39 -10.78 13.17
N ALA A 92 0.95 -9.61 13.46
CA ALA A 92 0.25 -8.50 14.11
C ALA A 92 -0.30 -7.48 13.09
N LEU A 93 0.20 -7.48 11.85
CA LEU A 93 -0.35 -6.69 10.75
C LEU A 93 -1.57 -7.42 10.15
N ARG A 94 -2.66 -6.67 9.98
CA ARG A 94 -3.90 -7.17 9.40
C ARG A 94 -4.33 -6.26 8.25
N LEU A 95 -4.67 -6.85 7.12
CA LEU A 95 -5.29 -6.12 6.02
C LEU A 95 -6.67 -5.61 6.46
N GLU A 96 -6.87 -4.31 6.35
CA GLU A 96 -8.17 -3.66 6.52
C GLU A 96 -8.82 -3.45 5.16
N ASP A 97 -10.14 -3.58 5.12
CA ASP A 97 -10.92 -3.19 3.95
C ASP A 97 -10.75 -1.70 3.67
N TYR A 98 -10.14 -1.36 2.53
CA TYR A 98 -9.90 0.02 2.13
C TYR A 98 -11.17 0.87 2.14
N ARG A 99 -12.34 0.27 1.85
CA ARG A 99 -13.64 0.96 1.82
C ARG A 99 -14.02 1.51 3.18
N ARG A 100 -13.65 0.81 4.27
CA ARG A 100 -13.87 1.31 5.64
C ARG A 100 -13.02 2.55 5.91
N THR A 101 -11.74 2.50 5.53
CA THR A 101 -10.83 3.63 5.69
C THR A 101 -11.26 4.81 4.83
N TRP A 102 -11.64 4.56 3.58
CA TRP A 102 -12.18 5.56 2.66
C TRP A 102 -13.40 6.26 3.25
N ARG A 103 -14.43 5.50 3.67
CA ARG A 103 -15.65 6.09 4.24
C ARG A 103 -15.35 6.90 5.49
N ARG A 104 -14.49 6.39 6.38
CA ARG A 104 -14.10 7.09 7.61
C ARG A 104 -13.45 8.44 7.30
N ILE A 105 -12.42 8.45 6.45
CA ILE A 105 -11.69 9.68 6.09
C ILE A 105 -12.61 10.63 5.33
N TRP A 106 -13.37 10.14 4.35
CA TRP A 106 -14.25 10.96 3.55
C TRP A 106 -15.32 11.65 4.39
N CYS A 107 -16.01 10.91 5.26
CA CYS A 107 -17.03 11.50 6.13
C CYS A 107 -16.43 12.51 7.12
N GLN A 108 -15.18 12.31 7.57
CA GLN A 108 -14.50 13.27 8.45
C GLN A 108 -14.07 14.54 7.71
N SER A 109 -13.55 14.40 6.49
CA SER A 109 -13.01 15.52 5.71
C SER A 109 -14.06 16.29 4.90
N TRP A 110 -15.11 15.59 4.43
CA TRP A 110 -16.16 16.14 3.56
C TRP A 110 -17.54 15.57 3.91
N PRO A 111 -18.10 15.93 5.09
CA PRO A 111 -19.35 15.36 5.58
C PRO A 111 -20.56 15.59 4.65
N SER A 112 -20.56 16.70 3.90
CA SER A 112 -21.65 17.08 2.99
C SER A 112 -21.47 16.57 1.55
N VAL A 113 -20.34 15.93 1.23
CA VAL A 113 -20.07 15.43 -0.13
C VAL A 113 -20.33 13.92 -0.15
N PRO A 114 -21.22 13.41 -1.02
CA PRO A 114 -21.45 11.98 -1.15
C PRO A 114 -20.13 11.23 -1.41
N SER A 115 -19.81 10.27 -0.55
CA SER A 115 -18.61 9.46 -0.70
C SER A 115 -18.77 8.49 -1.87
N ARG A 116 -18.15 8.80 -3.01
CA ARG A 116 -18.04 7.87 -4.14
C ARG A 116 -16.75 7.07 -4.00
N CYS A 117 -16.81 6.04 -3.14
CA CYS A 117 -15.72 5.09 -3.03
C CYS A 117 -15.61 4.31 -4.35
N PRO A 118 -14.47 4.34 -5.06
CA PRO A 118 -14.30 3.54 -6.26
C PRO A 118 -14.39 2.06 -5.88
N ASP A 119 -14.98 1.27 -6.75
CA ASP A 119 -14.82 -0.17 -6.72
C ASP A 119 -13.40 -0.57 -7.16
N THR A 120 -13.02 -1.82 -6.92
CA THR A 120 -11.63 -2.28 -7.10
C THR A 120 -11.53 -3.26 -8.26
N ALA A 121 -10.43 -3.19 -9.01
CA ALA A 121 -10.02 -4.23 -9.96
C ALA A 121 -9.10 -5.29 -9.31
N SER A 122 -8.81 -5.18 -8.02
CA SER A 122 -7.90 -6.10 -7.32
C SER A 122 -8.55 -7.47 -7.17
N HIS A 123 -7.73 -8.52 -7.15
CA HIS A 123 -8.19 -9.86 -6.82
C HIS A 123 -8.61 -10.00 -5.35
N ASP A 124 -8.09 -9.14 -4.46
CA ASP A 124 -8.53 -9.03 -3.08
C ASP A 124 -9.47 -7.83 -2.92
N PRO A 125 -10.76 -8.03 -2.59
CA PRO A 125 -11.73 -6.93 -2.47
C PRO A 125 -11.43 -5.95 -1.33
N SER A 126 -10.50 -6.29 -0.44
CA SER A 126 -10.03 -5.43 0.65
C SER A 126 -8.98 -4.42 0.20
N CYS A 127 -8.38 -4.63 -0.98
CA CYS A 127 -7.41 -3.73 -1.61
C CYS A 127 -8.06 -2.89 -2.71
N LEU A 128 -7.52 -1.70 -2.97
CA LEU A 128 -7.92 -0.87 -4.10
C LEU A 128 -6.92 -1.01 -5.23
N LEU A 129 -7.35 -1.51 -6.38
CA LEU A 129 -6.62 -1.41 -7.64
C LEU A 129 -7.43 -0.57 -8.64
N LEU A 130 -6.90 0.61 -8.96
CA LEU A 130 -7.35 1.42 -10.07
C LEU A 130 -6.64 0.99 -11.34
N THR A 131 -7.34 1.06 -12.46
CA THR A 131 -6.82 0.68 -13.78
C THR A 131 -7.36 1.62 -14.84
N PRO A 132 -6.60 1.87 -15.93
CA PRO A 132 -7.07 2.71 -17.02
C PRO A 132 -8.37 2.24 -17.66
N ALA A 133 -8.49 0.93 -17.90
CA ALA A 133 -9.64 0.37 -18.60
C ALA A 133 -10.95 0.51 -17.81
N ARG A 134 -10.89 0.42 -16.48
CA ARG A 134 -12.09 0.36 -15.63
C ARG A 134 -12.46 1.70 -14.98
N HIS A 135 -11.47 2.54 -14.72
CA HIS A 135 -11.65 3.75 -13.93
C HIS A 135 -11.30 5.04 -14.68
N GLY A 136 -10.76 4.95 -15.89
CA GLY A 136 -10.37 6.13 -16.67
C GLY A 136 -9.18 6.92 -16.08
N THR A 137 -8.43 6.31 -15.17
CA THR A 137 -7.24 6.90 -14.52
C THR A 137 -5.95 6.20 -15.00
N ASP A 138 -4.80 6.56 -14.45
CA ASP A 138 -3.67 5.63 -14.47
C ASP A 138 -3.89 4.48 -13.46
N GLY A 139 -3.03 3.46 -13.51
CA GLY A 139 -3.07 2.32 -12.62
C GLY A 139 -2.39 2.59 -11.28
N PHE A 140 -3.11 2.37 -10.19
CA PHE A 140 -2.61 2.54 -8.82
C PHE A 140 -3.15 1.45 -7.92
N PHE A 141 -2.29 0.92 -7.06
CA PHE A 141 -2.67 -0.03 -6.02
C PHE A 141 -2.53 0.61 -4.65
N VAL A 142 -3.49 0.35 -3.76
CA VAL A 142 -3.47 0.78 -2.36
C VAL A 142 -3.98 -0.33 -1.47
N ALA A 143 -3.23 -0.62 -0.40
CA ALA A 143 -3.64 -1.49 0.68
C ALA A 143 -3.46 -0.79 2.04
N VAL A 144 -4.38 -1.03 2.97
CA VAL A 144 -4.31 -0.49 4.33
C VAL A 144 -4.09 -1.65 5.29
N LEU A 145 -2.95 -1.65 5.99
CA LEU A 145 -2.62 -2.63 7.01
C LEU A 145 -2.74 -1.96 8.39
N ARG A 146 -3.33 -2.63 9.37
CA ARG A 146 -3.38 -2.15 10.76
C ARG A 146 -2.54 -3.06 11.66
N LEU A 147 -1.73 -2.44 12.51
CA LEU A 147 -1.02 -3.15 13.56
C LEU A 147 -1.98 -3.39 14.73
N SER A 148 -2.16 -4.65 15.13
CA SER A 148 -3.02 -5.01 16.26
C SER A 148 -2.55 -4.36 17.56
N GLU A 149 -3.48 -3.95 18.41
CA GLU A 149 -3.17 -3.61 19.79
C GLU A 149 -2.70 -4.85 20.56
N PRO A 150 -1.75 -4.73 21.51
CA PRO A 150 -1.41 -5.84 22.38
C PRO A 150 -2.64 -6.25 23.17
N VAL A 151 -2.90 -7.55 23.21
CA VAL A 151 -3.97 -8.13 24.04
C VAL A 151 -3.60 -7.84 25.49
N ARG A 152 -4.34 -6.93 26.16
CA ARG A 152 -4.22 -6.73 27.61
C ARG A 152 -4.69 -8.03 28.28
N ARG A 153 -3.80 -8.68 29.02
CA ARG A 153 -4.14 -9.80 29.92
C ARG A 153 -4.69 -9.25 31.22
#